data_AF-A0ABD5STR9-F1
#
_entry.id   AF-A0ABD5STR9-F1
#
_cell.length_a   1.000
_cell.length_b   1.000
_cell.length_c   1.000
_cell.angle_alpha   90.00
_cell.angle_beta   90.00
_cell.angle_gamma   90.00
#
_symmetry.space_group_name_H-M   'P 1'
#
loop_
_entity.id
_entity.type
_entity.pdbx_description
1 polymer ?
#
loop_
_entity_poly.entity_id
_entity_poly.type
_entity_poly.pdbx_seq_one_letter_code
_entity_poly.pdbx_strand_id
1 'polypeptide(L)'
;ERANDLFRFEPRIATGRALAPHATAMMDSSDGLARSLHQLAEASDCGFTIESDSIPIDDVVRAVTDGDDEALELATTFGEDFELVATLPEDALAAVRERADVSLSVVGVVCEAEDGLTMDGEPLADRGYTHG
;
A
#
# COMPACT_ATOMS: atom_id res chain seq x y z
N GLU A 1 -11.05 -28.23 4.86
CA GLU A 1 -11.76 -27.07 4.29
C GLU A 1 -11.43 -25.78 5.04
N ARG A 2 -11.73 -25.61 6.34
CA ARG A 2 -11.41 -24.38 7.12
C ARG A 2 -9.94 -23.90 7.07
N ALA A 3 -8.97 -24.80 6.95
CA ALA A 3 -7.55 -24.41 6.87
C ALA A 3 -7.19 -23.72 5.54
N ASN A 4 -7.93 -23.99 4.45
CA ASN A 4 -7.67 -23.36 3.16
C ASN A 4 -8.25 -21.95 3.08
N ASP A 5 -9.24 -21.61 3.92
CA ASP A 5 -9.83 -20.27 3.91
C ASP A 5 -8.83 -19.20 4.38
N LEU A 6 -7.84 -19.58 5.19
CA LEU A 6 -6.72 -18.70 5.59
C LEU A 6 -5.75 -18.39 4.43
N PHE A 7 -5.77 -19.17 3.35
CA PHE A 7 -4.89 -18.99 2.18
C PHE A 7 -5.66 -18.47 0.95
N ARG A 8 -6.90 -18.01 1.14
CA ARG A 8 -7.70 -17.42 0.08
C ARG A 8 -7.73 -15.91 0.26
N PHE A 9 -7.06 -15.22 -0.67
CA PHE A 9 -7.23 -13.78 -0.88
C PHE A 9 -8.11 -13.55 -2.10
N GLU A 10 -8.82 -12.42 -2.13
CA GLU A 10 -9.59 -11.99 -3.30
C GLU A 10 -8.74 -10.99 -4.10
N PRO A 11 -8.24 -11.37 -5.29
CA PRO A 11 -7.43 -10.46 -6.09
C PRO A 11 -8.26 -9.25 -6.50
N ARG A 12 -7.69 -8.04 -6.40
CA ARG A 12 -8.37 -6.77 -6.67
C ARG A 12 -8.56 -6.48 -8.17
N ILE A 13 -9.11 -7.42 -8.93
CA ILE A 13 -9.22 -7.34 -10.39
C ILE A 13 -10.16 -6.21 -10.84
N ALA A 14 -11.34 -6.08 -10.21
CA ALA A 14 -12.30 -5.04 -10.58
C ALA A 14 -11.76 -3.64 -10.23
N THR A 15 -11.25 -3.45 -9.02
CA THR A 15 -10.55 -2.21 -8.63
C THR A 15 -9.34 -1.92 -9.50
N GLY A 16 -8.50 -2.90 -9.83
CA GLY A 16 -7.38 -2.72 -10.76
C GLY A 16 -7.82 -2.23 -12.14
N ARG A 17 -8.94 -2.74 -12.66
CA ARG A 17 -9.55 -2.24 -13.91
C ARG A 17 -10.12 -0.83 -13.78
N ALA A 18 -10.63 -0.45 -12.61
CA ALA A 18 -11.12 0.90 -12.34
C ALA A 18 -9.96 1.91 -12.23
N LEU A 19 -8.83 1.49 -11.66
CA LEU A 19 -7.61 2.29 -11.51
C LEU A 19 -6.87 2.46 -12.84
N ALA A 20 -6.75 1.41 -13.66
CA ALA A 20 -5.89 1.38 -14.84
C ALA A 20 -6.01 2.58 -15.81
N PRO A 21 -7.20 3.16 -16.08
CA PRO A 21 -7.30 4.34 -16.95
C PRO A 21 -6.74 5.64 -16.36
N HIS A 22 -6.52 5.69 -15.04
CA HIS A 22 -6.16 6.89 -14.29
C HIS A 22 -4.81 6.77 -13.57
N ALA A 23 -4.37 5.54 -13.30
CA ALA A 23 -3.12 5.29 -12.59
C ALA A 23 -1.90 5.65 -13.43
N THR A 24 -0.96 6.37 -12.84
CA THR A 24 0.36 6.68 -13.42
C THR A 24 1.36 5.56 -13.18
N ALA A 25 1.26 4.88 -12.03
CA ALA A 25 1.98 3.64 -11.72
C ALA A 25 1.12 2.79 -10.79
N MET A 26 1.29 1.46 -10.83
CA MET A 26 0.54 0.55 -9.97
C MET A 26 1.26 -0.81 -9.83
N MET A 27 1.18 -1.40 -8.65
CA MET A 27 1.58 -2.79 -8.40
C MET A 27 0.71 -3.42 -7.31
N ASP A 28 0.75 -4.74 -7.17
CA ASP A 28 0.25 -5.43 -5.98
C ASP A 28 1.31 -5.42 -4.86
N SER A 29 0.85 -5.43 -3.60
CA SER A 29 1.72 -5.57 -2.44
C SER A 29 1.69 -7.00 -1.91
N SER A 30 2.75 -7.75 -2.22
CA SER A 30 2.95 -9.12 -1.73
C SER A 30 4.02 -9.22 -0.64
N ASP A 31 5.00 -8.31 -0.65
CA ASP A 31 6.17 -8.33 0.25
C ASP A 31 6.09 -7.24 1.35
N GLY A 32 5.01 -6.45 1.37
CA GLY A 32 4.77 -5.35 2.30
C GLY A 32 4.76 -3.98 1.62
N LEU A 33 3.99 -3.04 2.17
CA LEU A 33 3.77 -1.72 1.59
C LEU A 33 5.09 -0.95 1.40
N ALA A 34 5.98 -0.98 2.40
CA ALA A 34 7.26 -0.29 2.32
C ALA A 34 8.08 -0.79 1.12
N ARG A 35 8.20 -2.11 0.95
CA ARG A 35 8.89 -2.73 -0.20
C ARG A 35 8.26 -2.31 -1.53
N SER A 36 6.93 -2.35 -1.63
CA SER A 36 6.21 -1.93 -2.84
C SER A 36 6.47 -0.47 -3.19
N LEU A 37 6.47 0.43 -2.21
CA LEU A 37 6.78 1.85 -2.43
C LEU A 37 8.21 2.06 -2.93
N HIS A 38 9.20 1.35 -2.34
CA HIS A 38 10.59 1.41 -2.81
C HIS A 38 10.74 0.92 -4.25
N GLN A 39 10.06 -0.17 -4.62
CA GLN A 39 10.06 -0.69 -5.99
C GLN A 39 9.39 0.28 -6.98
N LEU A 40 8.27 0.89 -6.61
CA LEU A 40 7.61 1.91 -7.44
C LEU A 40 8.47 3.15 -7.62
N ALA A 41 9.13 3.60 -6.54
CA ALA A 41 10.01 4.76 -6.55
C ALA A 41 11.21 4.55 -7.49
N GLU A 42 11.89 3.40 -7.36
CA GLU A 42 13.01 3.04 -8.23
C GLU A 42 12.59 2.96 -9.70
N ALA A 43 11.45 2.31 -9.99
CA ALA A 43 10.97 2.16 -11.35
C ALA A 43 10.49 3.47 -12.00
N SER A 44 10.10 4.46 -11.18
CA SER A 44 9.50 5.71 -11.64
C SER A 44 10.40 6.94 -11.49
N ASP A 45 11.59 6.78 -10.91
CA ASP A 45 12.53 7.88 -10.60
C ASP A 45 11.87 9.00 -9.77
N CYS A 46 11.21 8.62 -8.67
CA CYS A 46 10.50 9.53 -7.77
C CYS A 46 10.61 9.13 -6.29
N GLY A 47 10.11 9.97 -5.38
CA GLY A 47 9.98 9.69 -3.95
C GLY A 47 8.52 9.56 -3.50
N PHE A 48 8.32 9.28 -2.20
CA PHE A 48 7.01 9.26 -1.56
C PHE A 48 7.04 9.86 -0.14
N THR A 49 6.05 10.68 0.18
CA THR A 49 5.76 11.11 1.56
C THR A 49 4.48 10.44 2.03
N ILE A 50 4.60 9.58 3.04
CA ILE A 50 3.52 8.77 3.61
C ILE A 50 3.08 9.36 4.96
N GLU A 51 1.77 9.33 5.20
CA GLU A 51 1.16 9.71 6.48
C GLU A 51 0.73 8.44 7.20
N SER A 52 1.34 8.13 8.36
CA SER A 52 1.08 6.87 9.06
C SER A 52 -0.39 6.71 9.46
N ASP A 53 -1.02 7.79 9.92
CA ASP A 53 -2.44 7.84 10.29
C ASP A 53 -3.41 7.54 9.12
N SER A 54 -2.92 7.59 7.88
CA SER A 54 -3.71 7.31 6.69
C SER A 54 -3.62 5.86 6.23
N ILE A 55 -2.71 5.07 6.81
CA ILE A 55 -2.55 3.66 6.46
C ILE A 55 -3.75 2.86 7.01
N PRO A 56 -4.50 2.16 6.15
CA PRO A 56 -5.61 1.35 6.61
C PRO A 56 -5.08 0.12 7.35
N ILE A 57 -5.44 0.00 8.63
CA ILE A 57 -5.11 -1.16 9.46
C ILE A 57 -6.42 -1.81 9.89
N ASP A 58 -6.56 -3.11 9.64
CA ASP A 58 -7.74 -3.88 10.03
C ASP A 58 -7.79 -4.07 11.56
N ASP A 59 -8.98 -4.07 12.14
CA ASP A 59 -9.18 -4.25 13.58
C ASP A 59 -8.68 -5.63 14.07
N VAL A 60 -8.63 -6.63 13.20
CA VAL A 60 -8.03 -7.94 13.52
C VAL A 60 -6.53 -7.81 13.80
N VAL A 61 -5.81 -6.97 13.04
CA VAL A 61 -4.38 -6.70 13.29
C VAL A 61 -4.24 -5.98 14.63
N ARG A 62 -5.02 -4.92 14.87
CA ARG A 62 -5.02 -4.19 16.15
C ARG A 62 -5.30 -5.08 17.36
N ALA A 63 -6.15 -6.10 17.19
CA ALA A 63 -6.54 -7.00 18.27
C ALA A 63 -5.44 -8.00 18.67
N VAL A 64 -4.40 -8.19 17.83
CA VAL A 64 -3.31 -9.14 18.08
C VAL A 64 -1.96 -8.47 18.37
N THR A 65 -1.91 -7.15 18.36
CA THR A 65 -0.72 -6.33 18.65
C THR A 65 -0.83 -5.63 20.00
N ASP A 66 0.31 -5.31 20.61
CA ASP A 66 0.41 -4.63 21.91
C ASP A 66 0.25 -3.09 21.81
N GLY A 67 0.07 -2.53 20.60
CA GLY A 67 -0.21 -1.11 20.39
C GLY A 67 -0.21 -0.70 18.91
N ASP A 68 -0.52 0.57 18.65
CA ASP A 68 -0.63 1.11 17.29
C ASP A 68 0.72 1.11 16.54
N ASP A 69 1.85 1.29 17.24
CA ASP A 69 3.19 1.24 16.64
C ASP A 69 3.50 -0.14 16.05
N GLU A 70 3.15 -1.22 16.76
CA GLU A 70 3.36 -2.58 16.29
C GLU A 70 2.36 -2.92 15.16
N ALA A 71 1.12 -2.44 15.26
CA ALA A 71 0.13 -2.60 14.21
C ALA A 71 0.56 -1.91 12.90
N LEU A 72 1.15 -0.71 13.01
CA LEU A 72 1.70 0.04 11.89
C LEU A 72 2.92 -0.66 11.30
N GLU A 73 3.84 -1.16 12.13
CA GLU A 73 4.99 -1.94 11.66
C GLU A 73 4.54 -3.17 10.88
N LEU A 74 3.54 -3.92 11.37
CA LEU A 74 2.97 -5.04 10.64
C LEU A 74 2.31 -4.58 9.33
N ALA A 75 1.45 -3.58 9.34
CA ALA A 75 0.76 -3.10 8.14
C ALA A 75 1.72 -2.55 7.06
N THR A 76 2.91 -2.09 7.45
CA THR A 76 3.89 -1.53 6.51
C THR A 76 4.90 -2.56 6.00
N THR A 77 5.26 -3.55 6.81
CA THR A 77 6.38 -4.47 6.52
C THR A 77 5.95 -5.92 6.31
N PHE A 78 4.77 -6.31 6.79
CA PHE A 78 4.22 -7.62 6.54
C PHE A 78 3.62 -7.68 5.13
N GLY A 79 3.81 -8.81 4.45
CA GLY A 79 3.32 -9.04 3.10
C GLY A 79 2.00 -9.81 3.08
N GLU A 80 1.73 -10.44 1.93
CA GLU A 80 0.59 -11.36 1.72
C GLU A 80 -0.81 -10.74 1.82
N ASP A 81 -0.93 -9.41 1.86
CA ASP A 81 -2.22 -8.72 1.75
C ASP A 81 -2.79 -8.76 0.33
N PHE A 82 -1.92 -8.76 -0.69
CA PHE A 82 -2.28 -8.74 -2.12
C PHE A 82 -3.21 -7.57 -2.51
N GLU A 83 -3.13 -6.48 -1.76
CA GLU A 83 -3.78 -5.21 -2.08
C GLU A 83 -3.03 -4.47 -3.18
N LEU A 84 -3.68 -3.46 -3.78
CA LEU A 84 -3.07 -2.63 -4.82
C LEU A 84 -2.48 -1.35 -4.23
N VAL A 85 -1.25 -1.04 -4.65
CA VAL A 85 -0.58 0.25 -4.43
C VAL A 85 -0.50 0.96 -5.76
N ALA A 86 -1.10 2.15 -5.84
CA ALA A 86 -1.19 2.91 -7.09
C ALA A 86 -0.97 4.41 -6.87
N THR A 87 -0.40 5.06 -7.88
CA THR A 87 -0.31 6.52 -7.98
C THR A 87 -1.27 7.00 -9.05
N LEU A 88 -1.92 8.14 -8.82
CA LEU A 88 -2.84 8.77 -9.76
C LEU A 88 -2.94 10.27 -9.46
N PRO A 89 -3.32 11.10 -10.46
CA PRO A 89 -3.68 12.49 -10.22
C PRO A 89 -4.84 12.65 -9.22
N GLU A 90 -4.78 13.65 -8.34
CA GLU A 90 -5.79 13.89 -7.30
C GLU A 90 -7.19 14.10 -7.88
N ASP A 91 -7.30 14.76 -9.03
CA ASP A 91 -8.58 15.03 -9.71
C ASP A 91 -9.26 13.76 -10.26
N ALA A 92 -8.52 12.68 -10.43
CA ALA A 92 -9.06 11.38 -10.83
C ALA A 92 -9.66 10.58 -9.65
N LEU A 93 -9.34 10.94 -8.40
CA LEU A 93 -9.72 10.17 -7.21
C LEU A 93 -11.23 9.95 -7.09
N ALA A 94 -12.04 10.99 -7.36
CA ALA A 94 -13.49 10.89 -7.30
C ALA A 94 -14.03 9.87 -8.32
N ALA A 95 -13.51 9.89 -9.54
CA ALA A 95 -13.94 9.02 -10.63
C ALA A 95 -13.51 7.55 -10.44
N VAL A 96 -12.40 7.32 -9.74
CA VAL A 96 -11.95 5.97 -9.36
C VAL A 96 -12.78 5.44 -8.19
N ARG A 97 -13.01 6.25 -7.15
CA ARG A 97 -13.83 5.85 -5.97
C ARG A 97 -15.26 5.45 -6.33
N GLU A 98 -15.83 6.04 -7.37
CA GLU A 98 -17.16 5.66 -7.88
C GLU A 98 -17.18 4.26 -8.53
N ARG A 99 -16.04 3.82 -9.08
CA ARG A 99 -15.94 2.59 -9.89
C ARG A 99 -15.26 1.42 -9.18
N ALA A 100 -14.44 1.70 -8.17
CA ALA A 100 -13.79 0.68 -7.37
C ALA A 100 -14.81 -0.11 -6.55
N ASP A 101 -14.57 -1.41 -6.39
CA ASP A 101 -15.42 -2.31 -5.61
C ASP A 101 -14.97 -2.44 -4.13
N VAL A 102 -13.84 -1.82 -3.78
CA VAL A 102 -13.35 -1.68 -2.40
C VAL A 102 -13.05 -0.21 -2.07
N SER A 103 -12.93 0.09 -0.78
CA SER A 103 -12.50 1.41 -0.31
C SER A 103 -11.06 1.70 -0.71
N LEU A 104 -10.78 2.96 -1.07
CA LEU A 104 -9.43 3.43 -1.41
C LEU A 104 -8.95 4.45 -0.37
N SER A 105 -7.81 4.14 0.25
CA SER A 105 -7.10 5.03 1.16
C SER A 105 -6.02 5.81 0.41
N VAL A 106 -6.01 7.13 0.59
CA VAL A 106 -4.89 7.97 0.14
C VAL A 106 -3.90 7.97 1.28
N VAL A 107 -2.76 7.28 1.12
CA VAL A 107 -1.77 7.09 2.19
C VAL A 107 -0.63 8.11 2.14
N GLY A 108 -0.54 8.89 1.07
CA GLY A 108 0.57 9.80 0.86
C GLY A 108 0.56 10.43 -0.52
N VAL A 109 1.69 11.05 -0.86
CA VAL A 109 1.91 11.77 -2.11
C VAL A 109 3.24 11.39 -2.76
N VAL A 110 3.31 11.52 -4.08
CA VAL A 110 4.56 11.42 -4.84
C VAL A 110 5.35 12.72 -4.67
N CYS A 111 6.66 12.61 -4.46
CA CYS A 111 7.60 13.75 -4.42
C CYS A 111 8.80 13.51 -5.35
N GLU A 112 9.74 14.46 -5.39
CA GLU A 112 10.96 14.33 -6.20
C GLU A 112 11.84 13.21 -5.66
N ALA A 113 12.61 12.55 -6.53
CA ALA A 113 13.47 11.43 -6.12
C ALA A 113 14.49 11.80 -5.04
N GLU A 114 14.95 13.07 -5.01
CA GLU A 114 15.90 13.56 -4.01
C GLU A 114 15.32 13.68 -2.59
N ASP A 115 13.99 13.77 -2.46
CA ASP A 115 13.29 13.78 -1.17
C ASP A 115 13.18 12.35 -0.57
N GLY A 116 13.32 11.32 -1.40
CA GLY A 116 13.31 9.91 -1.00
C GLY A 116 11.95 9.39 -0.53
N LEU A 117 11.96 8.33 0.28
CA LEU A 117 10.76 7.76 0.90
C LEU A 117 10.73 8.09 2.39
N THR A 118 9.66 8.74 2.81
CA THR A 118 9.46 9.14 4.20
C THR A 118 8.07 8.76 4.70
N MET A 119 7.98 8.50 6.01
CA MET A 119 6.73 8.36 6.74
C MET A 119 6.77 9.35 7.91
N ASP A 120 5.81 10.28 7.96
CA ASP A 120 5.75 11.38 8.93
C ASP A 120 7.06 12.20 9.03
N GLY A 121 7.77 12.33 7.90
CA GLY A 121 9.04 13.04 7.79
C GLY A 121 10.29 12.22 8.17
N GLU A 122 10.13 10.99 8.65
CA GLU A 122 11.25 10.09 8.95
C GLU A 122 11.51 9.12 7.78
N PRO A 123 12.76 8.72 7.51
CA PRO A 123 13.06 7.78 6.42
C PRO A 123 12.33 6.45 6.57
N LEU A 124 11.57 6.07 5.53
CA LEU A 124 10.92 4.76 5.48
C LEU A 124 11.91 3.73 4.95
N ALA A 125 12.34 2.81 5.81
CA ALA A 125 13.31 1.78 5.44
C ALA A 125 12.72 0.79 4.42
N ASP A 126 13.55 0.35 3.48
CA ASP A 126 13.21 -0.70 2.51
C ASP A 126 13.15 -2.07 3.18
N ARG A 127 12.03 -2.33 3.86
CA ARG A 127 11.72 -3.57 4.58
C ARG A 127 10.52 -4.25 3.96
N GLY A 128 10.52 -5.57 4.08
CA GLY A 128 9.52 -6.48 3.55
C GLY A 128 10.05 -7.90 3.54
N TYR A 129 9.29 -8.83 3.01
CA TYR A 129 9.78 -10.20 2.81
C TYR A 129 10.99 -10.22 1.85
N THR A 130 11.96 -11.10 2.10
CA THR A 130 13.09 -11.33 1.21
C THR A 130 13.47 -12.81 1.26
N HIS A 131 13.68 -13.42 0.08
CA HIS A 131 14.17 -14.78 -0.02
C HIS A 131 15.66 -14.83 0.38
N GLY A 132 16.01 -15.74 1.29
CA GLY A 132 17.39 -15.94 1.78
C GLY A 132 18.31 -16.70 0.82
#